data_AF-A0A356KTW6-F1
#
_entry.id   AF-A0A356KTW6-F1
#
_cell.length_a   1.000
_cell.length_b   1.000
_cell.length_c   1.000
_cell.angle_alpha   90.00
_cell.angle_beta   90.00
_cell.angle_gamma   90.00
#
_symmetry.space_group_name_H-M   'P 1'
#
loop_
_entity.id
_entity.type
_entity.pdbx_description
1 polymer ?
#
loop_
_entity_poly.entity_id
_entity_poly.type
_entity_poly.pdbx_seq_one_letter_code
_entity_poly.pdbx_strand_id
1 'polypeptide(L)'
;MTRFNLPAAVLLGALSCGSAFAQDEPSEPAKRQVLITKLFEANKKESWKEVISNFLELENLPNAKIDDRLLFMKARAHLALKEDQLASDALERLLAEHDDHVEGLYLLAQIKAKSDSAAERERAKDLLLLSARAGRFVLRDINSAEGQTSFKHLLKDPGFILKVMNASNEFTVSASNLRNPFQSPIREVEEGAEEGTETQVVAVVPERLKRLEEQVEQLFRDINTLAEKRQVDELISKFQDLRNLMAEYGSDGSEMVRKKMEKWKQRLASFGEVLLSIQLQIYIQEGNQHLRAMAESIKRDEYDLALERFEQIKELKDQMLNEEREVFHRNAEALFLRGKALADRAARLKRISEFDLRVEGIVVAPPNDEQAKDSAIINDRIYYEGDAVIDLQTEEEIPDLFVVEIIRSTVRFRYQDTEFVRELQQEKAK
;
A
#
# COMPACT_ATOMS: atom_id res chain seq x y z
N MET A 1 -36.08 82.91 13.51
CA MET A 1 -34.69 82.44 13.30
C MET A 1 -34.73 80.93 13.46
N THR A 2 -34.44 80.05 12.51
CA THR A 2 -33.91 80.13 11.14
C THR A 2 -34.40 78.84 10.47
N ARG A 3 -35.02 78.96 9.29
CA ARG A 3 -35.51 77.83 8.48
C ARG A 3 -34.33 77.23 7.71
N PHE A 4 -34.19 75.91 7.70
CA PHE A 4 -33.33 75.22 6.75
C PHE A 4 -34.18 74.40 5.78
N ASN A 5 -34.15 74.85 4.52
CA ASN A 5 -34.59 74.14 3.33
C ASN A 5 -33.58 73.03 3.02
N LEU A 6 -34.05 71.82 2.73
CA LEU A 6 -33.29 70.77 2.05
C LEU A 6 -33.92 70.53 0.67
N PRO A 7 -33.12 70.53 -0.42
CA PRO A 7 -33.64 70.37 -1.76
C PRO A 7 -33.72 68.90 -2.20
N ALA A 8 -34.82 68.62 -2.89
CA ALA A 8 -34.94 67.86 -4.13
C ALA A 8 -34.08 66.60 -4.34
N ALA A 9 -34.81 65.48 -4.32
CA ALA A 9 -34.58 64.22 -5.01
C ALA A 9 -33.80 64.32 -6.34
N VAL A 10 -32.72 63.54 -6.44
CA VAL A 10 -32.12 63.11 -7.71
C VAL A 10 -32.54 61.66 -7.94
N LEU A 11 -33.51 61.48 -8.84
CA LEU A 11 -33.86 60.22 -9.47
C LEU A 11 -32.75 59.85 -10.47
N LEU A 12 -31.88 58.92 -10.07
CA LEU A 12 -31.01 58.21 -11.01
C LEU A 12 -31.70 56.91 -11.40
N GLY A 13 -32.33 56.94 -12.58
CA GLY A 13 -32.85 55.74 -13.25
C GLY A 13 -31.69 54.85 -13.68
N ALA A 14 -31.46 53.78 -12.92
CA ALA A 14 -30.67 52.65 -13.37
C ALA A 14 -31.56 51.79 -14.30
N LEU A 15 -31.38 51.96 -15.60
CA LEU A 15 -31.81 51.00 -16.61
C LEU A 15 -31.05 49.70 -16.38
N SER A 16 -31.63 48.77 -15.61
CA SER A 16 -31.15 47.39 -15.56
C SER A 16 -31.41 46.76 -16.92
N CYS A 17 -30.38 46.69 -17.76
CA CYS A 17 -30.35 45.76 -18.87
C CYS A 17 -30.38 44.34 -18.30
N GLY A 18 -31.58 43.80 -18.12
CA GLY A 18 -31.82 42.39 -17.82
C GLY A 18 -31.41 41.55 -19.00
N SER A 19 -30.11 41.30 -19.13
CA SER A 19 -29.62 40.13 -19.83
C SER A 19 -30.02 38.93 -18.96
N ALA A 20 -31.17 38.34 -19.28
CA ALA A 20 -31.49 36.99 -18.87
C ALA A 20 -30.46 36.07 -19.54
N PHE A 21 -29.26 36.03 -18.97
CA PHE A 21 -28.35 34.91 -19.17
C PHE A 21 -29.11 33.71 -18.62
N ALA A 22 -29.66 32.90 -19.52
CA ALA A 22 -30.01 31.54 -19.20
C ALA A 22 -28.75 30.95 -18.56
N GLN A 23 -28.76 30.82 -17.23
CA GLN A 23 -27.72 30.09 -16.53
C GLN A 23 -27.93 28.66 -16.99
N ASP A 24 -27.20 28.27 -18.04
CA ASP A 24 -27.14 26.90 -18.50
C ASP A 24 -26.92 26.04 -17.26
N GLU A 25 -27.90 25.19 -16.97
CA GLU A 25 -27.77 24.30 -15.83
C GLU A 25 -26.48 23.51 -16.02
N PRO A 26 -25.59 23.49 -15.01
CA PRO A 26 -24.34 22.76 -15.13
C PRO A 26 -24.66 21.30 -15.46
N SER A 27 -23.94 20.76 -16.44
CA SER A 27 -24.09 19.37 -16.84
C SER A 27 -23.96 18.44 -15.63
N GLU A 28 -24.68 17.31 -15.62
CA GLU A 28 -24.63 16.32 -14.54
C GLU A 28 -23.19 15.94 -14.08
N PRO A 29 -22.20 15.70 -14.98
CA PRO A 29 -20.82 15.44 -14.56
C PRO A 29 -20.16 16.64 -13.84
N ALA A 30 -20.49 17.87 -14.23
CA ALA A 30 -20.00 19.06 -13.55
C ALA A 30 -20.62 19.20 -12.15
N LYS A 31 -21.94 18.97 -12.01
CA LYS A 31 -22.63 18.94 -10.71
C LYS A 31 -22.00 17.88 -9.79
N ARG A 32 -21.72 16.67 -10.31
CA ARG A 32 -21.04 15.58 -9.57
C ARG A 32 -19.67 16.02 -9.07
N GLN A 33 -18.83 16.59 -9.93
CA GLN A 33 -17.48 17.00 -9.55
C GLN A 33 -17.50 18.09 -8.47
N VAL A 34 -18.43 19.06 -8.56
CA VAL A 34 -18.60 20.11 -7.55
C VAL A 34 -18.99 19.52 -6.19
N LEU A 35 -19.93 18.57 -6.15
CA LEU A 35 -20.33 17.91 -4.91
C LEU A 35 -19.19 17.11 -4.28
N ILE A 36 -18.41 16.38 -5.09
CA ILE A 36 -17.24 15.64 -4.61
C ILE A 36 -16.20 16.60 -4.00
N THR A 37 -15.91 17.72 -4.67
CA THR A 37 -14.98 18.73 -4.15
C THR A 37 -15.49 19.32 -2.83
N LYS A 38 -16.77 19.72 -2.76
CA LYS A 38 -17.38 20.23 -1.53
C LYS A 38 -17.32 19.21 -0.39
N LEU A 39 -17.54 17.94 -0.68
CA LEU A 39 -17.47 16.85 0.29
C LEU A 39 -16.06 16.70 0.85
N PHE A 40 -15.02 16.73 -0.01
CA PHE A 40 -13.62 16.69 0.44
C PHE A 40 -13.23 17.94 1.25
N GLU A 41 -13.69 19.13 0.86
CA GLU A 41 -13.45 20.37 1.61
C GLU A 41 -14.13 20.34 2.98
N ALA A 42 -15.39 19.91 3.05
CA ALA A 42 -16.13 19.76 4.30
C ALA A 42 -15.45 18.74 5.23
N ASN A 43 -14.99 17.61 4.68
CA ASN A 43 -14.25 16.60 5.46
C ASN A 43 -12.91 17.14 5.97
N LYS A 44 -12.17 17.93 5.18
CA LYS A 44 -10.93 18.59 5.62
C LYS A 44 -11.18 19.60 6.74
N LYS A 45 -12.34 20.26 6.74
CA LYS A 45 -12.77 21.20 7.79
C LYS A 45 -13.46 20.52 8.98
N GLU A 46 -13.64 19.20 8.94
CA GLU A 46 -14.39 18.43 9.94
C GLU A 46 -15.86 18.89 10.10
N SER A 47 -16.44 19.49 9.04
CA SER A 47 -17.85 19.89 8.98
C SER A 47 -18.75 18.67 8.69
N TRP A 48 -18.89 17.75 9.65
CA TRP A 48 -19.53 16.43 9.44
C TRP A 48 -20.97 16.49 8.88
N LYS A 49 -21.76 17.49 9.29
CA LYS A 49 -23.13 17.69 8.76
C LYS A 49 -23.13 18.05 7.28
N GLU A 50 -22.18 18.86 6.85
CA GLU A 50 -22.02 19.24 5.44
C GLU A 50 -21.52 18.06 4.61
N VAL A 51 -20.65 17.20 5.16
CA VAL A 51 -20.22 15.96 4.50
C VAL A 51 -21.43 15.08 4.19
N ILE A 52 -22.31 14.86 5.17
CA ILE A 52 -23.52 14.04 4.99
C ILE A 52 -24.48 14.69 3.99
N SER A 53 -24.74 16.00 4.10
CA SER A 53 -25.62 16.72 3.15
C SER A 53 -25.13 16.61 1.72
N ASN A 54 -23.86 16.91 1.47
CA ASN A 54 -23.27 16.82 0.13
C ASN A 54 -23.24 15.36 -0.39
N PHE A 55 -23.05 14.38 0.50
CA PHE A 55 -23.12 12.97 0.12
C PHE A 55 -24.53 12.56 -0.28
N LEU A 56 -25.56 12.96 0.46
CA LEU A 56 -26.96 12.64 0.12
C LEU A 56 -27.38 13.30 -1.19
N GLU A 57 -26.95 14.55 -1.43
CA GLU A 57 -27.14 15.21 -2.73
C GLU A 57 -26.45 14.44 -3.86
N LEU A 58 -25.24 13.91 -3.62
CA LEU A 58 -24.51 13.09 -4.58
C LEU A 58 -25.19 11.74 -4.85
N GLU A 59 -25.72 11.09 -3.81
CA GLU A 59 -26.45 9.80 -3.89
C GLU A 59 -27.78 9.94 -4.66
N ASN A 60 -28.40 11.12 -4.63
CA ASN A 60 -29.63 11.42 -5.37
C ASN A 60 -29.41 11.73 -6.86
N LEU A 61 -28.16 11.89 -7.33
CA LEU A 61 -27.90 12.09 -8.75
C LEU A 61 -28.12 10.78 -9.54
N PRO A 62 -28.81 10.84 -10.69
CA PRO A 62 -29.01 9.65 -11.52
C PRO A 62 -27.66 9.08 -11.97
N ASN A 63 -27.50 7.75 -11.88
CA ASN A 63 -26.28 7.02 -12.26
C ASN A 63 -25.00 7.41 -11.48
N ALA A 64 -25.12 8.01 -10.29
CA ALA A 64 -23.96 8.31 -9.46
C ALA A 64 -23.26 7.02 -9.00
N LYS A 65 -22.12 6.69 -9.64
CA LYS A 65 -21.21 5.68 -9.11
C LYS A 65 -20.54 6.26 -7.86
N ILE A 66 -20.90 5.72 -6.70
CA ILE A 66 -20.32 6.07 -5.42
C ILE A 66 -19.02 5.25 -5.26
N ASP A 67 -17.94 5.95 -4.95
CA ASP A 67 -16.63 5.38 -4.67
C ASP A 67 -16.56 4.96 -3.18
N ASP A 68 -15.87 3.86 -2.89
CA ASP A 68 -15.59 3.32 -1.55
C ASP A 68 -15.09 4.40 -0.59
N ARG A 69 -14.22 5.27 -1.10
CA ARG A 69 -13.67 6.39 -0.33
C ARG A 69 -14.78 7.31 0.18
N LEU A 70 -15.80 7.56 -0.63
CA LEU A 70 -16.92 8.42 -0.25
C LEU A 70 -17.84 7.71 0.75
N LEU A 71 -18.09 6.40 0.58
CA LEU A 71 -18.83 5.59 1.57
C LEU A 71 -18.13 5.61 2.93
N PHE A 72 -16.81 5.43 2.93
CA PHE A 72 -16.01 5.51 4.15
C PHE A 72 -16.07 6.90 4.80
N MET A 73 -16.04 7.98 4.01
CA MET A 73 -16.20 9.35 4.54
C MET A 73 -17.59 9.57 5.16
N LYS A 74 -18.67 9.04 4.55
CA LYS A 74 -20.02 9.07 5.13
C LYS A 74 -20.07 8.33 6.47
N ALA A 75 -19.51 7.12 6.53
CA ALA A 75 -19.43 6.35 7.77
C ALA A 75 -18.69 7.11 8.88
N ARG A 76 -17.53 7.70 8.56
CA ARG A 76 -16.75 8.51 9.50
C ARG A 76 -17.52 9.74 9.99
N ALA A 77 -18.26 10.41 9.10
CA ALA A 77 -19.09 11.55 9.47
C ALA A 77 -20.22 11.16 10.44
N HIS A 78 -20.93 10.05 10.19
CA HIS A 78 -21.94 9.53 11.11
C HIS A 78 -21.33 9.15 12.47
N LEU A 79 -20.17 8.50 12.48
CA LEU A 79 -19.47 8.14 13.72
C LEU A 79 -19.08 9.39 14.53
N ALA A 80 -18.60 10.45 13.88
CA ALA A 80 -18.26 11.72 14.53
C ALA A 80 -19.50 12.42 15.13
N LEU A 81 -20.68 12.24 14.51
CA LEU A 81 -21.96 12.72 15.03
C LEU A 81 -22.60 11.77 16.07
N LYS A 82 -21.94 10.67 16.42
CA LYS A 82 -22.42 9.63 17.34
C LYS A 82 -23.68 8.89 16.85
N GLU A 83 -23.84 8.80 15.53
CA GLU A 83 -24.92 8.07 14.88
C GLU A 83 -24.46 6.64 14.54
N ASP A 84 -24.17 5.86 15.58
CA ASP A 84 -23.49 4.55 15.47
C ASP A 84 -24.21 3.54 14.56
N GLN A 85 -25.54 3.55 14.51
CA GLN A 85 -26.31 2.66 13.62
C GLN A 85 -26.10 3.02 12.14
N LEU A 86 -26.21 4.31 11.79
CA LEU A 86 -26.03 4.78 10.42
C LEU A 86 -24.58 4.59 9.96
N ALA A 87 -23.61 4.78 10.87
CA ALA A 87 -22.22 4.47 10.62
C ALA A 87 -22.00 2.97 10.38
N SER A 88 -22.62 2.09 11.19
CA SER A 88 -22.55 0.63 11.00
C SER A 88 -23.11 0.24 9.63
N ASP A 89 -24.29 0.74 9.26
CA ASP A 89 -24.93 0.38 7.99
C ASP A 89 -24.08 0.81 6.78
N ALA A 90 -23.47 2.00 6.85
CA ALA A 90 -22.57 2.49 5.82
C ALA A 90 -21.26 1.66 5.71
N LEU A 91 -20.70 1.23 6.85
CA LEU A 91 -19.51 0.36 6.87
C LEU A 91 -19.82 -1.06 6.41
N GLU A 92 -20.98 -1.62 6.77
CA GLU A 92 -21.41 -2.94 6.30
C GLU A 92 -21.63 -2.93 4.77
N ARG A 93 -22.18 -1.84 4.22
CA ARG A 93 -22.27 -1.66 2.76
C ARG A 93 -20.90 -1.58 2.10
N LEU A 94 -19.98 -0.79 2.66
CA LEU A 94 -18.59 -0.70 2.18
C LEU A 94 -17.90 -2.08 2.18
N LEU A 95 -18.03 -2.84 3.27
CA LEU A 95 -17.39 -4.15 3.43
C LEU A 95 -18.08 -5.27 2.62
N ALA A 96 -19.32 -5.06 2.17
CA ALA A 96 -19.96 -5.97 1.23
C ALA A 96 -19.35 -5.89 -0.17
N GLU A 97 -18.84 -4.71 -0.55
CA GLU A 97 -18.15 -4.48 -1.82
C GLU A 97 -16.64 -4.74 -1.69
N HIS A 98 -16.04 -4.36 -0.55
CA HIS A 98 -14.61 -4.46 -0.26
C HIS A 98 -14.35 -5.07 1.13
N ASP A 99 -14.34 -6.40 1.19
CA ASP A 99 -14.22 -7.18 2.43
C ASP A 99 -12.89 -6.98 3.18
N ASP A 100 -11.86 -6.49 2.49
CA ASP A 100 -10.51 -6.23 2.98
C ASP A 100 -10.22 -4.77 3.33
N HIS A 101 -11.24 -3.88 3.34
CA HIS A 101 -11.05 -2.46 3.66
C HIS A 101 -10.62 -2.26 5.14
N VAL A 102 -9.30 -2.17 5.35
CA VAL A 102 -8.61 -2.18 6.66
C VAL A 102 -9.22 -1.22 7.70
N GLU A 103 -9.42 0.04 7.33
CA GLU A 103 -9.96 1.05 8.25
C GLU A 103 -11.45 0.83 8.53
N GLY A 104 -12.18 0.27 7.57
CA GLY A 104 -13.61 0.00 7.68
C GLY A 104 -13.88 -1.12 8.67
N LEU A 105 -13.10 -2.21 8.56
CA LEU A 105 -13.12 -3.33 9.51
C LEU A 105 -12.87 -2.87 10.95
N TYR A 106 -11.88 -1.99 11.15
CA TYR A 106 -11.54 -1.48 12.47
C TYR A 106 -12.63 -0.57 13.06
N LEU A 107 -13.15 0.38 12.28
CA LEU A 107 -14.23 1.26 12.75
C LEU A 107 -15.51 0.47 13.05
N LEU A 108 -15.84 -0.53 12.22
CA LEU A 108 -16.99 -1.39 12.47
C LEU A 108 -16.79 -2.20 13.75
N ALA A 109 -15.59 -2.74 13.97
CA ALA A 109 -15.25 -3.41 15.23
C ALA A 109 -15.44 -2.49 16.44
N GLN A 110 -15.06 -1.21 16.32
CA GLN A 110 -15.21 -0.22 17.40
C GLN A 110 -16.69 0.03 17.72
N ILE A 111 -17.54 0.16 16.70
CA ILE A 111 -18.99 0.32 16.88
C ILE A 111 -19.59 -0.92 17.55
N LYS A 112 -19.29 -2.12 17.03
CA LYS A 112 -19.83 -3.38 17.57
C LYS A 112 -19.35 -3.68 18.99
N ALA A 113 -18.13 -3.25 19.36
CA ALA A 113 -17.61 -3.39 20.72
C ALA A 113 -18.31 -2.50 21.76
N LYS A 114 -18.89 -1.37 21.33
CA LYS A 114 -19.68 -0.50 22.22
C LYS A 114 -21.07 -1.06 22.55
N SER A 115 -21.54 -2.05 21.78
CA SER A 115 -22.83 -2.67 22.03
C SER A 115 -22.85 -3.50 23.32
N ASP A 116 -24.03 -3.58 23.93
CA ASP A 116 -24.29 -4.45 25.08
C ASP A 116 -24.51 -5.91 24.67
N SER A 117 -24.74 -6.18 23.37
CA SER A 117 -24.93 -7.53 22.87
C SER A 117 -23.62 -8.33 22.87
N ALA A 118 -23.61 -9.46 23.58
CA ALA A 118 -22.46 -10.37 23.60
C ALA A 118 -22.09 -10.88 22.19
N ALA A 119 -23.09 -11.09 21.33
CA ALA A 119 -22.87 -11.51 19.95
C ALA A 119 -22.14 -10.43 19.13
N GLU A 120 -22.46 -9.15 19.34
CA GLU A 120 -21.78 -8.05 18.65
C GLU A 120 -20.34 -7.85 19.16
N ARG A 121 -20.08 -8.11 20.44
CA ARG A 121 -18.72 -8.09 21.00
C ARG A 121 -17.84 -9.21 20.44
N GLU A 122 -18.39 -10.41 20.24
CA GLU A 122 -17.66 -11.49 19.54
C GLU A 122 -17.42 -11.11 18.08
N ARG A 123 -18.42 -10.56 17.38
CA ARG A 123 -18.24 -10.07 16.00
C ARG A 123 -17.17 -8.98 15.89
N ALA A 124 -17.04 -8.12 16.91
CA ALA A 124 -15.97 -7.14 16.97
C ALA A 124 -14.58 -7.79 17.03
N LYS A 125 -14.42 -8.90 17.74
CA LYS A 125 -13.15 -9.66 17.76
C LYS A 125 -12.82 -10.21 16.38
N ASP A 126 -13.80 -10.81 15.70
CA ASP A 126 -13.60 -11.37 14.36
C ASP A 126 -13.21 -10.29 13.36
N LEU A 127 -13.85 -9.12 13.41
CA LEU A 127 -13.50 -7.96 12.58
C LEU A 127 -12.08 -7.44 12.85
N LEU A 128 -11.64 -7.43 14.11
CA LEU A 128 -10.25 -7.09 14.44
C LEU A 128 -9.27 -8.11 13.88
N LEU A 129 -9.59 -9.40 13.92
CA LEU A 129 -8.74 -10.44 13.30
C LEU A 129 -8.65 -10.27 11.79
N LEU A 130 -9.77 -9.98 11.12
CA LEU A 130 -9.78 -9.67 9.68
C LEU A 130 -8.95 -8.42 9.37
N SER A 131 -9.08 -7.36 10.17
CA SER A 131 -8.28 -6.14 10.03
C SER A 131 -6.78 -6.41 10.21
N ALA A 132 -6.41 -7.31 11.14
CA ALA A 132 -5.03 -7.74 11.34
C ALA A 132 -4.48 -8.50 10.11
N ARG A 133 -5.28 -9.41 9.52
CA ARG A 133 -4.92 -10.11 8.27
C ARG A 133 -4.79 -9.17 7.08
N ALA A 134 -5.58 -8.10 7.06
CA ALA A 134 -5.49 -7.05 6.05
C ALA A 134 -4.33 -6.06 6.31
N GLY A 135 -3.51 -6.28 7.35
CA GLY A 135 -2.26 -5.55 7.59
C GLY A 135 -2.32 -4.48 8.68
N ARG A 136 -3.41 -4.38 9.45
CA ARG A 136 -3.50 -3.43 10.56
C ARG A 136 -2.71 -3.88 11.79
N PHE A 137 -2.03 -2.94 12.43
CA PHE A 137 -1.37 -3.14 13.73
C PHE A 137 -2.39 -3.12 14.90
N VAL A 138 -3.28 -4.11 14.94
CA VAL A 138 -4.42 -4.15 15.88
C VAL A 138 -4.01 -4.00 17.33
N LEU A 139 -2.96 -4.70 17.80
CA LEU A 139 -2.51 -4.62 19.20
C LEU A 139 -2.07 -3.21 19.60
N ARG A 140 -1.40 -2.49 18.69
CA ARG A 140 -1.01 -1.09 18.91
C ARG A 140 -2.24 -0.20 19.02
N ASP A 141 -3.18 -0.39 18.10
CA ASP A 141 -4.36 0.48 17.98
C ASP A 141 -5.35 0.26 19.13
N ILE A 142 -5.59 -0.98 19.57
CA ILE A 142 -6.44 -1.25 20.74
C ILE A 142 -5.80 -0.79 22.06
N ASN A 143 -4.47 -0.66 22.10
CA ASN A 143 -3.74 -0.14 23.25
C ASN A 143 -3.68 1.41 23.28
N SER A 144 -4.08 2.08 22.20
CA SER A 144 -4.21 3.54 22.18
C SER A 144 -5.27 4.04 23.16
N ALA A 145 -5.21 5.33 23.51
CA ALA A 145 -6.20 5.94 24.42
C ALA A 145 -7.64 5.76 23.90
N GLU A 146 -7.85 5.88 22.59
CA GLU A 146 -9.14 5.66 21.95
C GLU A 146 -9.52 4.17 21.96
N GLY A 147 -8.59 3.28 21.55
CA GLY A 147 -8.82 1.84 21.52
C GLY A 147 -9.17 1.25 22.89
N GLN A 148 -8.53 1.73 23.95
CA GLN A 148 -8.81 1.28 25.31
C GLN A 148 -10.23 1.61 25.77
N THR A 149 -10.90 2.64 25.22
CA THR A 149 -12.30 2.92 25.57
C THR A 149 -13.24 1.77 25.18
N SER A 150 -12.95 1.09 24.08
CA SER A 150 -13.81 0.06 23.49
C SER A 150 -13.29 -1.36 23.72
N PHE A 151 -11.97 -1.55 23.77
CA PHE A 151 -11.33 -2.86 23.70
C PHE A 151 -10.50 -3.26 24.92
N LYS A 152 -10.57 -2.51 26.03
CA LYS A 152 -9.78 -2.79 27.25
C LYS A 152 -9.88 -4.22 27.78
N HIS A 153 -11.03 -4.88 27.59
CA HIS A 153 -11.24 -6.25 28.00
C HIS A 153 -10.46 -7.27 27.13
N LEU A 154 -10.25 -6.97 25.84
CA LEU A 154 -9.50 -7.82 24.91
C LEU A 154 -7.99 -7.84 25.19
N LEU A 155 -7.44 -6.73 25.70
CA LEU A 155 -6.04 -6.66 26.13
C LEU A 155 -5.72 -7.58 27.31
N LYS A 156 -6.74 -8.07 28.03
CA LYS A 156 -6.59 -9.04 29.12
C LYS A 156 -6.81 -10.49 28.68
N ASP A 157 -7.24 -10.71 27.44
CA ASP A 157 -7.52 -12.03 26.89
C ASP A 157 -6.27 -12.53 26.13
N PRO A 158 -5.47 -13.44 26.73
CA PRO A 158 -4.27 -13.97 26.08
C PRO A 158 -4.60 -14.77 24.81
N GLY A 159 -5.78 -15.41 24.76
CA GLY A 159 -6.21 -16.18 23.59
C GLY A 159 -6.48 -15.25 22.40
N PHE A 160 -7.10 -14.09 22.64
CA PHE A 160 -7.29 -13.08 21.62
C PHE A 160 -5.95 -12.50 21.12
N ILE A 161 -5.02 -12.16 22.02
CA ILE A 161 -3.70 -11.61 21.65
C ILE A 161 -2.96 -12.57 20.71
N LEU A 162 -2.90 -13.87 21.06
CA LEU A 162 -2.25 -14.88 20.21
C LEU A 162 -2.94 -15.01 18.84
N LYS A 163 -4.27 -14.96 18.79
CA LYS A 163 -5.02 -14.99 17.53
C LYS A 163 -4.70 -13.77 16.66
N VAL A 164 -4.60 -12.57 17.23
CA VAL A 164 -4.22 -11.36 16.49
C VAL A 164 -2.80 -11.46 15.97
N MET A 165 -1.84 -11.94 16.77
CA MET A 165 -0.46 -12.14 16.32
C MET A 165 -0.38 -13.12 15.15
N ASN A 166 -1.11 -14.24 15.23
CA ASN A 166 -1.19 -15.21 14.14
C ASN A 166 -1.86 -14.61 12.89
N ALA A 167 -2.97 -13.89 13.07
CA ALA A 167 -3.67 -13.20 11.98
C ALA A 167 -2.79 -12.17 11.27
N SER A 168 -1.96 -11.41 12.00
CA SER A 168 -0.99 -10.48 11.39
C SER A 168 0.12 -11.19 10.59
N ASN A 169 0.44 -12.44 10.93
CA ASN A 169 1.38 -13.26 10.16
C ASN A 169 0.74 -13.86 8.90
N GLU A 170 -0.57 -14.07 8.90
CA GLU A 170 -1.39 -14.54 7.77
C GLU A 170 -1.72 -13.42 6.76
N PHE A 171 -0.89 -12.38 6.64
CA PHE A 171 -1.19 -11.24 5.77
C PHE A 171 -1.50 -11.68 4.32
N THR A 172 -2.76 -11.50 3.90
CA THR A 172 -3.24 -11.80 2.56
C THR A 172 -3.56 -10.50 1.83
N VAL A 173 -2.91 -10.26 0.68
CA VAL A 173 -3.31 -9.17 -0.21
C VAL A 173 -4.47 -9.69 -1.07
N SER A 174 -5.69 -9.22 -0.83
CA SER A 174 -6.83 -9.58 -1.67
C SER A 174 -6.61 -9.09 -3.10
N ALA A 175 -6.85 -9.98 -4.07
CA ALA A 175 -6.62 -9.71 -5.49
C ALA A 175 -7.54 -8.59 -6.05
N SER A 176 -8.67 -8.32 -5.38
CA SER A 176 -9.67 -7.30 -5.77
C SER A 176 -9.20 -5.85 -5.59
N ASN A 177 -8.22 -5.59 -4.71
CA ASN A 177 -7.67 -4.24 -4.46
C ASN A 177 -6.37 -3.94 -5.24
N LEU A 178 -6.04 -4.76 -6.24
CA LEU A 178 -5.04 -4.42 -7.25
C LEU A 178 -5.63 -3.33 -8.16
N ARG A 179 -5.47 -2.06 -7.76
CA ARG A 179 -5.71 -0.89 -8.61
C ARG A 179 -5.09 -1.12 -10.00
N ASN A 180 -5.84 -0.77 -11.04
CA ASN A 180 -5.38 -0.79 -12.41
C ASN A 180 -4.05 0.00 -12.53
N PRO A 181 -2.93 -0.61 -12.95
CA PRO A 181 -1.60 -0.01 -12.95
C PRO A 181 -1.43 1.17 -13.90
N PHE A 182 -2.41 1.48 -14.76
CA PHE A 182 -2.36 2.58 -15.72
C PHE A 182 -2.93 3.93 -15.20
N GLN A 183 -3.36 4.03 -13.94
CA GLN A 183 -3.79 5.31 -13.34
C GLN A 183 -2.73 5.89 -12.39
N SER A 184 -1.79 6.66 -12.96
CA SER A 184 -0.83 7.46 -12.20
C SER A 184 -1.55 8.59 -11.43
N PRO A 185 -1.35 8.73 -10.11
CA PRO A 185 -1.64 9.99 -9.44
C PRO A 185 -0.59 11.00 -9.92
N ILE A 186 -1.03 11.98 -10.71
CA ILE A 186 -0.19 13.09 -11.18
C ILE A 186 0.52 13.70 -9.97
N ARG A 187 1.85 13.52 -9.94
CA ARG A 187 2.77 14.25 -9.05
C ARG A 187 3.77 14.95 -9.95
N GLU A 188 3.70 16.27 -9.93
CA GLU A 188 4.75 17.15 -10.46
C GLU A 188 6.05 16.84 -9.72
N VAL A 189 7.08 16.44 -10.47
CA VAL A 189 8.42 16.20 -9.98
C VAL A 189 9.18 17.52 -10.10
N GLU A 190 9.60 18.08 -8.97
CA GLU A 190 10.69 19.05 -8.94
C GLU A 190 12.01 18.29 -9.10
N GLU A 191 12.68 18.50 -10.23
CA GLU A 191 14.03 18.05 -10.51
C GLU A 191 15.05 18.88 -9.69
N GLY A 192 15.99 18.20 -9.03
CA GLY A 192 17.18 18.84 -8.51
C GLY A 192 17.83 18.10 -7.36
N ALA A 193 18.71 17.15 -7.65
CA ALA A 193 19.83 16.82 -6.77
C ALA A 193 20.96 16.17 -7.58
N GLU A 194 22.05 16.91 -7.66
CA GLU A 194 23.28 16.58 -8.38
C GLU A 194 24.03 15.39 -7.78
N GLU A 195 24.71 14.67 -8.66
CA GLU A 195 25.69 13.63 -8.37
C GLU A 195 26.92 14.20 -7.65
N GLY A 196 27.47 13.38 -6.75
CA GLY A 196 28.89 13.42 -6.43
C GLY A 196 29.20 13.15 -4.97
N THR A 197 29.80 12.00 -4.67
CA THR A 197 30.96 11.97 -3.76
C THR A 197 31.77 10.69 -3.91
N GLU A 198 33.00 10.85 -4.42
CA GLU A 198 34.08 9.87 -4.35
C GLU A 198 34.44 9.60 -2.88
N THR A 199 34.54 8.31 -2.52
CA THR A 199 34.90 7.86 -1.19
C THR A 199 36.40 8.02 -0.96
N GLN A 200 36.80 9.09 -0.29
CA GLN A 200 38.14 9.23 0.28
C GLN A 200 38.27 8.32 1.51
N VAL A 201 39.32 7.50 1.52
CA VAL A 201 39.73 6.68 2.67
C VAL A 201 40.29 7.62 3.75
N VAL A 202 39.42 8.05 4.67
CA VAL A 202 39.80 8.89 5.82
C VAL A 202 40.43 8.01 6.89
N ALA A 203 41.67 8.32 7.26
CA ALA A 203 42.35 7.72 8.40
C ALA A 203 41.49 7.87 9.68
N VAL A 204 41.23 6.76 10.35
CA VAL A 204 40.35 6.66 11.52
C VAL A 204 40.84 7.57 12.64
N VAL A 205 40.13 8.68 12.87
CA VAL A 205 40.40 9.63 13.94
C VAL A 205 40.03 8.98 15.30
N PRO A 206 40.93 8.96 16.31
CA PRO A 206 40.71 8.32 17.61
C PRO A 206 39.44 8.77 18.36
N GLU A 207 38.96 10.00 18.12
CA GLU A 207 37.73 10.53 18.74
C GLU A 207 36.47 9.85 18.21
N ARG A 208 36.45 9.44 16.94
CA ARG A 208 35.30 8.73 16.36
C ARG A 208 35.13 7.37 17.03
N LEU A 209 36.23 6.63 17.24
CA LEU A 209 36.23 5.36 17.96
C LEU A 209 35.70 5.49 19.39
N LYS A 210 36.08 6.56 20.11
CA LYS A 210 35.63 6.77 21.48
C LYS A 210 34.12 7.03 21.58
N ARG A 211 33.56 7.87 20.70
CA ARG A 211 32.11 8.12 20.65
C ARG A 211 31.32 6.85 20.33
N LEU A 212 31.87 6.00 19.48
CA LEU A 212 31.26 4.72 19.13
C LEU A 212 31.27 3.74 20.29
N GLU A 213 32.38 3.66 21.03
CA GLU A 213 32.44 2.86 22.25
C GLU A 213 31.38 3.31 23.28
N GLU A 214 31.20 4.63 23.43
CA GLU A 214 30.18 5.21 24.31
C GLU A 214 28.76 4.88 23.82
N GLN A 215 28.50 4.97 22.50
CA GLN A 215 27.21 4.61 21.91
C GLN A 215 26.87 3.12 22.10
N VAL A 216 27.85 2.24 21.87
CA VAL A 216 27.69 0.80 22.06
C VAL A 216 27.42 0.49 23.53
N GLU A 217 28.19 1.07 24.46
CA GLU A 217 27.96 0.89 25.90
C GLU A 217 26.60 1.42 26.35
N GLN A 218 26.13 2.53 25.79
CA GLN A 218 24.80 3.06 26.07
C GLN A 218 23.69 2.14 25.54
N LEU A 219 23.80 1.66 24.29
CA LEU A 219 22.84 0.71 23.72
C LEU A 219 22.76 -0.56 24.56
N PHE A 220 23.87 -1.06 25.10
CA PHE A 220 23.85 -2.21 26.00
C PHE A 220 23.21 -1.93 27.35
N ARG A 221 23.42 -0.75 27.95
CA ARG A 221 22.71 -0.36 29.18
C ARG A 221 21.21 -0.29 28.94
N ASP A 222 20.80 0.28 27.80
CA ASP A 222 19.42 0.34 27.39
C ASP A 222 18.86 -1.08 27.22
N ILE A 223 19.53 -1.95 26.47
CA ILE A 223 19.11 -3.35 26.26
C ILE A 223 18.97 -4.11 27.58
N ASN A 224 19.93 -4.01 28.50
CA ASN A 224 19.83 -4.67 29.81
C ASN A 224 18.63 -4.15 30.61
N THR A 225 18.43 -2.84 30.63
CA THR A 225 17.30 -2.22 31.35
C THR A 225 15.97 -2.66 30.73
N LEU A 226 15.88 -2.70 29.40
CA LEU A 226 14.68 -3.14 28.69
C LEU A 226 14.44 -4.64 28.85
N ALA A 227 15.49 -5.45 28.93
CA ALA A 227 15.41 -6.90 29.15
C ALA A 227 14.89 -7.21 30.57
N GLU A 228 15.41 -6.51 31.58
CA GLU A 228 14.91 -6.60 32.96
C GLU A 228 13.44 -6.21 33.06
N LYS A 229 13.03 -5.17 32.31
CA LYS A 229 11.63 -4.72 32.22
C LYS A 229 10.75 -5.55 31.27
N ARG A 230 11.31 -6.50 30.54
CA ARG A 230 10.64 -7.34 29.52
C ARG A 230 9.92 -6.54 28.43
N GLN A 231 10.47 -5.38 28.05
CA GLN A 231 9.93 -4.53 26.98
C GLN A 231 10.42 -5.00 25.61
N VAL A 232 9.82 -6.08 25.08
CA VAL A 232 10.29 -6.78 23.88
C VAL A 232 10.36 -5.88 22.64
N ASP A 233 9.34 -5.05 22.38
CA ASP A 233 9.29 -4.21 21.17
C ASP A 233 10.43 -3.17 21.12
N GLU A 234 10.69 -2.51 22.25
CA GLU A 234 11.79 -1.54 22.40
C GLU A 234 13.15 -2.24 22.29
N LEU A 235 13.22 -3.48 22.78
CA LEU A 235 14.40 -4.33 22.68
C LEU A 235 14.76 -4.62 21.22
N ILE A 236 13.78 -4.96 20.37
CA ILE A 236 14.00 -5.23 18.94
C ILE A 236 14.66 -4.01 18.28
N SER A 237 14.11 -2.81 18.52
CA SER A 237 14.67 -1.57 17.97
C SER A 237 16.12 -1.35 18.40
N LYS A 238 16.43 -1.54 19.69
CA LYS A 238 17.80 -1.37 20.20
C LYS A 238 18.76 -2.44 19.68
N PHE A 239 18.28 -3.66 19.45
CA PHE A 239 19.09 -4.70 18.82
C PHE A 239 19.35 -4.43 17.33
N GLN A 240 18.40 -3.82 16.62
CA GLN A 240 18.61 -3.35 15.24
C GLN A 240 19.66 -2.22 15.20
N ASP A 241 19.56 -1.24 16.11
CA ASP A 241 20.57 -0.18 16.24
C ASP A 241 21.95 -0.79 16.50
N LEU A 242 22.03 -1.74 17.42
CA LEU A 242 23.27 -2.46 17.71
C LEU A 242 23.78 -3.23 16.47
N ARG A 243 22.91 -3.94 15.75
CA ARG A 243 23.30 -4.70 14.54
C ARG A 243 23.80 -3.77 13.43
N ASN A 244 23.15 -2.63 13.20
CA ASN A 244 23.59 -1.63 12.22
C ASN A 244 24.96 -1.07 12.60
N LEU A 245 25.16 -0.75 13.88
CA LEU A 245 26.44 -0.30 14.42
C LEU A 245 27.49 -1.43 14.32
N MET A 246 27.12 -2.70 14.43
CA MET A 246 28.03 -3.82 14.20
C MET A 246 28.41 -3.99 12.72
N ALA A 247 27.45 -3.82 11.81
CA ALA A 247 27.65 -3.95 10.37
C ALA A 247 28.54 -2.82 9.82
N GLU A 248 28.32 -1.58 10.28
CA GLU A 248 29.11 -0.40 9.88
C GLU A 248 30.61 -0.56 10.24
N TYR A 249 30.95 -1.33 11.27
CA TYR A 249 32.32 -1.44 11.79
C TYR A 249 32.96 -2.83 11.67
N GLY A 250 32.31 -3.79 11.01
CA GLY A 250 32.69 -5.21 11.00
C GLY A 250 34.16 -5.51 10.67
N SER A 251 34.68 -5.04 9.53
CA SER A 251 36.05 -5.31 9.07
C SER A 251 37.10 -4.34 9.63
N ASP A 252 36.70 -3.13 9.99
CA ASP A 252 37.62 -1.99 10.24
C ASP A 252 37.68 -1.58 11.72
N GLY A 253 36.90 -2.22 12.59
CA GLY A 253 36.89 -1.96 14.02
C GLY A 253 38.25 -2.23 14.67
N SER A 254 38.67 -1.33 15.57
CA SER A 254 39.91 -1.51 16.34
C SER A 254 39.89 -2.85 17.11
N GLU A 255 41.07 -3.42 17.35
CA GLU A 255 41.22 -4.68 18.09
C GLU A 255 40.53 -4.66 19.47
N MET A 256 40.44 -3.46 20.07
CA MET A 256 39.73 -3.22 21.32
C MET A 256 38.21 -3.34 21.16
N VAL A 257 37.64 -2.77 20.09
CA VAL A 257 36.21 -2.88 19.75
C VAL A 257 35.86 -4.34 19.46
N ARG A 258 36.72 -5.08 18.72
CA ARG A 258 36.53 -6.52 18.50
C ARG A 258 36.54 -7.35 19.79
N LYS A 259 37.49 -7.11 20.70
CA LYS A 259 37.53 -7.80 22.00
C LYS A 259 36.32 -7.47 22.88
N LYS A 260 35.88 -6.20 22.90
CA LYS A 260 34.63 -5.82 23.59
C LYS A 260 33.45 -6.54 22.94
N MET A 261 33.30 -6.47 21.62
CA MET A 261 32.26 -7.14 20.84
C MET A 261 32.17 -8.65 21.14
N GLU A 262 33.31 -9.33 21.23
CA GLU A 262 33.34 -10.76 21.53
C GLU A 262 32.88 -11.07 22.97
N LYS A 263 33.34 -10.29 23.95
CA LYS A 263 32.81 -10.36 25.33
C LYS A 263 31.31 -10.07 25.39
N TRP A 264 30.82 -9.17 24.53
CA TRP A 264 29.41 -8.85 24.45
C TRP A 264 28.59 -9.96 23.77
N LYS A 265 29.09 -10.59 22.71
CA LYS A 265 28.49 -11.81 22.13
C LYS A 265 28.36 -12.92 23.18
N GLN A 266 29.37 -13.12 24.00
CA GLN A 266 29.32 -14.09 25.12
C GLN A 266 28.26 -13.71 26.16
N ARG A 267 28.12 -12.42 26.51
CA ARG A 267 27.05 -11.93 27.38
C ARG A 267 25.67 -12.11 26.76
N LEU A 268 25.52 -11.82 25.47
CA LEU A 268 24.27 -12.02 24.73
C LEU A 268 23.89 -13.49 24.67
N ALA A 269 24.86 -14.40 24.49
CA ALA A 269 24.62 -15.83 24.55
C ALA A 269 24.02 -16.28 25.90
N SER A 270 24.33 -15.59 27.01
CA SER A 270 23.73 -15.89 28.32
C SER A 270 22.23 -15.56 28.41
N PHE A 271 21.69 -14.75 27.49
CA PHE A 271 20.25 -14.50 27.38
C PHE A 271 19.49 -15.61 26.64
N GLY A 272 20.20 -16.61 26.08
CA GLY A 272 19.64 -17.85 25.55
C GLY A 272 18.44 -17.66 24.65
N GLU A 273 17.26 -18.06 25.13
CA GLU A 273 16.01 -18.08 24.36
C GLU A 273 15.51 -16.69 23.94
N VAL A 274 15.78 -15.66 24.77
CA VAL A 274 15.33 -14.29 24.50
C VAL A 274 16.05 -13.74 23.27
N LEU A 275 17.37 -13.98 23.17
CA LEU A 275 18.17 -13.59 22.01
C LEU A 275 17.64 -14.24 20.73
N LEU A 276 17.35 -15.54 20.76
CA LEU A 276 16.82 -16.27 19.61
C LEU A 276 15.45 -15.74 19.18
N SER A 277 14.58 -15.35 20.13
CA SER A 277 13.30 -14.73 19.79
C SER A 277 13.46 -13.37 19.11
N ILE A 278 14.40 -12.54 19.58
CA ILE A 278 14.69 -11.23 18.98
C ILE A 278 15.30 -11.41 17.60
N GLN A 279 16.27 -12.32 17.47
CA GLN A 279 16.93 -12.62 16.21
C GLN A 279 15.92 -13.10 15.16
N LEU A 280 14.99 -13.98 15.54
CA LEU A 280 13.89 -14.39 14.68
C LEU A 280 13.04 -13.19 14.24
N GLN A 281 12.67 -12.30 15.16
CA GLN A 281 11.90 -11.09 14.82
C GLN A 281 12.65 -10.16 13.88
N ILE A 282 13.96 -10.00 14.06
CA ILE A 282 14.80 -9.21 13.15
C ILE A 282 14.78 -9.83 11.75
N TYR A 283 15.00 -11.15 11.63
CA TYR A 283 14.94 -11.82 10.33
C TYR A 283 13.56 -11.70 9.66
N ILE A 284 12.48 -11.82 10.43
CA ILE A 284 11.13 -11.62 9.89
C ILE A 284 10.95 -10.19 9.38
N GLN A 285 11.44 -9.19 10.11
CA GLN A 285 11.35 -7.79 9.69
C GLN A 285 12.19 -7.50 8.45
N GLU A 286 13.43 -8.00 8.39
CA GLU A 286 14.32 -7.90 7.22
C GLU A 286 13.67 -8.57 5.99
N GLY A 287 13.18 -9.80 6.13
CA GLY A 287 12.49 -10.51 5.06
C GLY A 287 11.26 -9.76 4.55
N ASN A 288 10.43 -9.23 5.47
CA ASN A 288 9.26 -8.43 5.09
C ASN A 288 9.63 -7.11 4.42
N GLN A 289 10.74 -6.47 4.82
CA GLN A 289 11.24 -5.28 4.16
C GLN A 289 11.64 -5.59 2.70
N HIS A 290 12.36 -6.69 2.46
CA HIS A 290 12.70 -7.13 1.10
C HIS A 290 11.46 -7.44 0.26
N LEU A 291 10.47 -8.13 0.82
CA LEU A 291 9.21 -8.42 0.13
C LEU A 291 8.46 -7.14 -0.28
N ARG A 292 8.40 -6.12 0.59
CA ARG A 292 7.80 -4.82 0.26
C ARG A 292 8.58 -4.12 -0.85
N ALA A 293 9.91 -4.10 -0.76
CA ALA A 293 10.77 -3.51 -1.79
C ALA A 293 10.57 -4.20 -3.15
N MET A 294 10.48 -5.54 -3.18
CA MET A 294 10.16 -6.29 -4.41
C MET A 294 8.81 -5.86 -4.99
N ALA A 295 7.78 -5.80 -4.16
CA ALA A 295 6.44 -5.39 -4.62
C ALA A 295 6.41 -3.94 -5.13
N GLU A 296 7.19 -3.03 -4.53
CA GLU A 296 7.34 -1.66 -4.99
C GLU A 296 8.12 -1.56 -6.31
N SER A 297 9.24 -2.28 -6.45
CA SER A 297 10.03 -2.32 -7.68
C SER A 297 9.22 -2.91 -8.84
N ILE A 298 8.45 -3.97 -8.62
CA ILE A 298 7.52 -4.52 -9.64
C ILE A 298 6.49 -3.47 -10.07
N LYS A 299 5.99 -2.63 -9.15
CA LYS A 299 5.03 -1.56 -9.49
C LYS A 299 5.66 -0.41 -10.28
N ARG A 300 6.99 -0.25 -10.21
CA ARG A 300 7.76 0.78 -10.92
C ARG A 300 8.43 0.25 -12.19
N ASP A 301 8.12 -0.98 -12.59
CA ASP A 301 8.75 -1.70 -13.70
C ASP A 301 10.28 -1.89 -13.53
N GLU A 302 10.78 -1.82 -12.30
CA GLU A 302 12.18 -2.07 -11.93
C GLU A 302 12.39 -3.58 -11.65
N TYR A 303 12.15 -4.43 -12.65
CA TYR A 303 12.11 -5.89 -12.44
C TYR A 303 13.45 -6.49 -12.01
N ASP A 304 14.56 -5.96 -12.51
CA ASP A 304 15.91 -6.41 -12.11
C ASP A 304 16.17 -6.17 -10.63
N LEU A 305 15.80 -4.99 -10.12
CA LEU A 305 15.92 -4.67 -8.70
C LEU A 305 15.05 -5.62 -7.85
N ALA A 306 13.84 -5.98 -8.33
CA ALA A 306 13.01 -6.95 -7.64
C ALA A 306 13.69 -8.34 -7.55
N LEU A 307 14.37 -8.78 -8.61
CA LEU A 307 15.12 -10.04 -8.62
C LEU A 307 16.36 -9.99 -7.72
N GLU A 308 17.10 -8.87 -7.68
CA GLU A 308 18.20 -8.68 -6.74
C GLU A 308 17.73 -8.76 -5.28
N ARG A 309 16.58 -8.17 -4.95
CA ARG A 309 15.97 -8.28 -3.62
C ARG A 309 15.55 -9.71 -3.29
N PHE A 310 15.20 -10.52 -4.28
CA PHE A 310 14.92 -11.93 -4.05
C PHE A 310 16.18 -12.72 -3.67
N GLU A 311 17.34 -12.41 -4.27
CA GLU A 311 18.62 -13.03 -3.85
C GLU A 311 18.93 -12.72 -2.38
N GLN A 312 18.65 -11.51 -1.91
CA GLN A 312 18.77 -11.15 -0.49
C GLN A 312 17.85 -12.00 0.42
N ILE A 313 16.64 -12.35 -0.05
CA ILE A 313 15.76 -13.27 0.68
C ILE A 313 16.33 -14.70 0.72
N LYS A 314 17.02 -15.15 -0.34
CA LYS A 314 17.70 -16.45 -0.33
C LYS A 314 18.85 -16.49 0.68
N GLU A 315 19.67 -15.45 0.71
CA GLU A 315 20.75 -15.31 1.69
C GLU A 315 20.19 -15.33 3.12
N LEU A 316 19.09 -14.59 3.36
CA LEU A 316 18.40 -14.57 4.64
C LEU A 316 17.83 -15.94 5.03
N LYS A 317 17.25 -16.66 4.06
CA LYS A 317 16.76 -18.03 4.26
C LYS A 317 17.89 -18.95 4.71
N ASP A 318 19.04 -18.90 4.05
CA ASP A 318 20.19 -19.75 4.39
C ASP A 318 20.74 -19.40 5.79
N GLN A 319 20.77 -18.11 6.16
CA GLN A 319 21.10 -17.69 7.52
C GLN A 319 20.13 -18.27 8.56
N MET A 320 18.82 -18.20 8.31
CA MET A 320 17.81 -18.76 9.21
C MET A 320 17.84 -20.29 9.29
N LEU A 321 18.23 -20.98 8.21
CA LEU A 321 18.36 -22.44 8.20
C LEU A 321 19.57 -22.95 8.97
N ASN A 322 20.61 -22.13 9.15
CA ASN A 322 21.76 -22.46 9.99
C ASN A 322 21.45 -22.44 11.49
N GLU A 323 20.30 -21.88 11.88
CA GLU A 323 19.85 -21.88 13.28
C GLU A 323 19.22 -23.23 13.66
N GLU A 324 19.45 -23.71 14.88
CA GLU A 324 19.00 -25.04 15.31
C GLU A 324 17.47 -25.14 15.52
N ARG A 325 16.80 -24.01 15.75
CA ARG A 325 15.38 -23.96 16.12
C ARG A 325 14.48 -24.08 14.88
N GLU A 326 13.59 -25.07 14.89
CA GLU A 326 12.62 -25.33 13.81
C GLU A 326 11.75 -24.10 13.44
N VAL A 327 11.47 -23.21 14.41
CA VAL A 327 10.69 -21.99 14.16
C VAL A 327 11.38 -21.08 13.13
N PHE A 328 12.72 -21.04 13.09
CA PHE A 328 13.45 -20.29 12.07
C PHE A 328 13.25 -20.92 10.69
N HIS A 329 13.33 -22.25 10.59
CA HIS A 329 13.19 -22.97 9.32
C HIS A 329 11.80 -22.74 8.70
N ARG A 330 10.74 -22.88 9.51
CA ARG A 330 9.36 -22.63 9.04
C ARG A 330 9.17 -21.19 8.55
N ASN A 331 9.73 -20.21 9.26
CA ASN A 331 9.64 -18.80 8.84
C ASN A 331 10.48 -18.51 7.59
N ALA A 332 11.67 -19.11 7.48
CA ALA A 332 12.54 -19.00 6.31
C ALA A 332 11.86 -19.54 5.05
N GLU A 333 11.24 -20.71 5.15
CA GLU A 333 10.46 -21.30 4.05
C GLU A 333 9.26 -20.41 3.65
N ALA A 334 8.52 -19.90 4.63
CA ALA A 334 7.39 -19.01 4.38
C ALA A 334 7.81 -17.68 3.72
N LEU A 335 8.95 -17.11 4.11
CA LEU A 335 9.53 -15.92 3.45
C LEU A 335 9.98 -16.25 2.03
N PHE A 336 10.67 -17.37 1.85
CA PHE A 336 11.17 -17.80 0.54
C PHE A 336 10.04 -18.08 -0.45
N LEU A 337 8.97 -18.77 -0.04
CA LEU A 337 7.82 -19.04 -0.92
C LEU A 337 7.13 -17.75 -1.39
N ARG A 338 6.94 -16.79 -0.48
CA ARG A 338 6.39 -15.46 -0.81
C ARG A 338 7.33 -14.68 -1.74
N GLY A 339 8.63 -14.69 -1.46
CA GLY A 339 9.64 -14.08 -2.32
C GLY A 339 9.67 -14.71 -3.70
N LYS A 340 9.59 -16.04 -3.78
CA LYS A 340 9.58 -16.79 -5.05
C LYS A 340 8.37 -16.43 -5.90
N ALA A 341 7.17 -16.35 -5.32
CA ALA A 341 5.98 -15.93 -6.05
C ALA A 341 6.13 -14.52 -6.66
N LEU A 342 6.74 -13.58 -5.92
CA LEU A 342 7.03 -12.23 -6.43
C LEU A 342 8.14 -12.24 -7.50
N ALA A 343 9.18 -13.05 -7.31
CA ALA A 343 10.28 -13.18 -8.28
C ALA A 343 9.82 -13.82 -9.59
N ASP A 344 9.01 -14.88 -9.53
CA ASP A 344 8.41 -15.53 -10.70
C ASP A 344 7.52 -14.53 -11.47
N ARG A 345 6.75 -13.70 -10.73
CA ARG A 345 5.97 -12.60 -11.32
C ARG A 345 6.86 -11.53 -11.95
N ALA A 346 7.92 -11.09 -11.28
CA ALA A 346 8.86 -10.09 -11.80
C ALA A 346 9.56 -10.59 -13.07
N ALA A 347 10.04 -11.83 -13.08
CA ALA A 347 10.67 -12.45 -14.24
C ALA A 347 9.70 -12.56 -15.43
N ARG A 348 8.43 -12.89 -15.18
CA ARG A 348 7.39 -12.94 -16.20
C ARG A 348 7.10 -11.56 -16.79
N LEU A 349 6.93 -10.54 -15.94
CA LEU A 349 6.70 -9.16 -16.39
C LEU A 349 7.90 -8.58 -17.13
N LYS A 350 9.13 -8.89 -16.67
CA LYS A 350 10.36 -8.55 -17.38
C LYS A 350 10.35 -9.11 -18.79
N ARG A 351 10.05 -10.40 -18.95
CA ARG A 351 9.95 -11.05 -20.26
C ARG A 351 8.87 -10.42 -21.14
N ILE A 352 7.71 -10.10 -20.56
CA ILE A 352 6.63 -9.37 -21.26
C ILE A 352 7.09 -8.00 -21.75
N SER A 353 7.91 -7.29 -20.97
CA SER A 353 8.46 -5.98 -21.35
C SER A 353 9.55 -6.07 -22.43
N GLU A 354 10.26 -7.20 -22.51
CA GLU A 354 11.30 -7.46 -23.51
C GLU A 354 10.71 -7.82 -24.88
N PHE A 355 9.45 -8.29 -24.95
CA PHE A 355 8.81 -8.56 -26.24
C PHE A 355 8.55 -7.26 -27.02
N ASP A 356 9.21 -7.12 -28.17
CA ASP A 356 8.96 -6.04 -29.13
C ASP A 356 7.68 -6.36 -29.93
N LEU A 357 6.52 -6.15 -29.31
CA LEU A 357 5.20 -6.37 -29.91
C LEU A 357 4.63 -5.04 -30.38
N ARG A 358 4.74 -4.75 -31.68
CA ARG A 358 4.20 -3.54 -32.29
C ARG A 358 2.89 -3.87 -32.98
N VAL A 359 1.79 -3.35 -32.43
CA VAL A 359 0.47 -3.44 -33.05
C VAL A 359 0.35 -2.31 -34.06
N GLU A 360 0.43 -2.64 -35.34
CA GLU A 360 0.46 -1.68 -36.46
C GLU A 360 -0.93 -1.46 -37.07
N GLY A 361 -1.81 -2.47 -36.98
CA GLY A 361 -3.15 -2.40 -37.54
C GLY A 361 -4.12 -3.29 -36.79
N ILE A 362 -5.38 -2.86 -36.71
CA ILE A 362 -6.47 -3.66 -36.15
C ILE A 362 -7.64 -3.58 -37.12
N VAL A 363 -8.15 -4.74 -37.53
CA VAL A 363 -9.33 -4.89 -38.38
C VAL A 363 -10.38 -5.62 -37.58
N VAL A 364 -11.39 -4.88 -37.12
CA VAL A 364 -12.55 -5.43 -36.42
C VAL A 364 -13.65 -5.70 -37.43
N ALA A 365 -14.06 -6.96 -37.52
CA ALA A 365 -15.13 -7.42 -38.39
C ALA A 365 -16.48 -6.77 -37.97
N PRO A 366 -17.36 -6.46 -38.94
CA PRO A 366 -18.70 -6.00 -38.63
C PRO A 366 -19.49 -7.12 -37.94
N PRO A 367 -20.33 -6.82 -36.93
CA PRO A 367 -20.99 -7.83 -36.09
C PRO A 367 -22.00 -8.72 -36.82
N ASN A 368 -22.28 -8.45 -38.10
CA ASN A 368 -23.25 -9.19 -38.92
C ASN A 368 -22.59 -10.21 -39.86
N ASP A 369 -21.27 -10.29 -39.88
CA ASP A 369 -20.54 -11.20 -40.77
C ASP A 369 -19.87 -12.30 -39.95
N GLU A 370 -20.55 -13.45 -39.83
CA GLU A 370 -20.07 -14.62 -39.07
C GLU A 370 -18.78 -15.24 -39.65
N GLN A 371 -18.41 -14.90 -40.88
CA GLN A 371 -17.19 -15.40 -41.52
C GLN A 371 -15.99 -14.47 -41.32
N ALA A 372 -16.24 -13.19 -41.05
CA ALA A 372 -15.19 -12.22 -40.81
C ALA A 372 -14.71 -12.34 -39.36
N LYS A 373 -13.43 -12.67 -39.17
CA LYS A 373 -12.78 -12.71 -37.86
C LYS A 373 -12.05 -11.40 -37.59
N ASP A 374 -12.05 -10.97 -36.34
CA ASP A 374 -11.20 -9.88 -35.90
C ASP A 374 -9.73 -10.26 -36.09
N SER A 375 -8.95 -9.33 -36.61
CA SER A 375 -7.53 -9.55 -36.94
C SER A 375 -6.68 -8.35 -36.56
N ALA A 376 -5.44 -8.61 -36.17
CA ALA A 376 -4.45 -7.61 -35.82
C ALA A 376 -3.17 -7.82 -36.62
N ILE A 377 -2.55 -6.73 -37.05
CA ILE A 377 -1.21 -6.73 -37.66
C ILE A 377 -0.22 -6.44 -36.54
N ILE A 378 0.61 -7.43 -36.23
CA ILE A 378 1.63 -7.36 -35.19
C ILE A 378 2.97 -7.66 -35.85
N ASN A 379 3.90 -6.71 -35.83
CA ASN A 379 5.21 -6.83 -36.49
C ASN A 379 5.11 -7.34 -37.95
N ASP A 380 4.36 -6.65 -38.81
CA ASP A 380 4.11 -7.02 -40.22
C ASP A 380 3.39 -8.36 -40.47
N ARG A 381 2.88 -9.05 -39.42
CA ARG A 381 2.16 -10.33 -39.55
C ARG A 381 0.72 -10.24 -39.06
N ILE A 382 -0.19 -10.94 -39.73
CA ILE A 382 -1.62 -10.97 -39.38
C ILE A 382 -1.86 -12.10 -38.37
N TYR A 383 -2.49 -11.75 -37.25
CA TYR A 383 -2.90 -12.68 -36.20
C TYR A 383 -4.40 -12.59 -35.94
N TYR A 384 -4.98 -13.72 -35.56
CA TYR A 384 -6.34 -13.87 -35.09
C TYR A 384 -6.37 -14.23 -33.60
N GLU A 385 -7.54 -14.14 -32.98
CA GLU A 385 -7.73 -14.59 -31.61
C GLU A 385 -7.41 -16.10 -31.47
N GLY A 386 -6.57 -16.44 -30.50
CA GLY A 386 -6.06 -17.78 -30.24
C GLY A 386 -4.72 -18.10 -30.91
N ASP A 387 -4.22 -17.25 -31.80
CA ASP A 387 -2.94 -17.51 -32.49
C ASP A 387 -1.74 -17.30 -31.56
N ALA A 388 -0.72 -18.15 -31.73
CA ALA A 388 0.58 -18.00 -31.08
C ALA A 388 1.38 -16.90 -31.76
N VAL A 389 2.05 -16.05 -30.97
CA VAL A 389 2.82 -14.91 -31.51
C VAL A 389 4.23 -15.36 -31.89
N ILE A 390 4.68 -14.98 -33.09
CA ILE A 390 6.01 -15.30 -33.61
C ILE A 390 6.98 -14.16 -33.28
N ASP A 391 8.17 -14.51 -32.77
CA ASP A 391 9.24 -13.55 -32.51
C ASP A 391 9.83 -13.04 -33.84
N LEU A 392 10.02 -11.72 -33.92
CA LEU A 392 10.59 -11.06 -35.10
C LEU A 392 12.04 -11.48 -35.35
N GLN A 393 12.82 -11.78 -34.31
CA GLN A 393 14.25 -12.05 -34.44
C GLN A 393 14.54 -13.51 -34.80
N THR A 394 13.80 -14.45 -34.22
CA THR A 394 14.05 -15.89 -34.38
C THR A 394 13.14 -16.54 -35.40
N GLU A 395 12.04 -15.89 -35.78
CA GLU A 395 10.94 -16.44 -36.60
C GLU A 395 10.27 -17.70 -35.98
N GLU A 396 10.53 -17.99 -34.71
CA GLU A 396 9.91 -19.08 -33.97
C GLU A 396 8.73 -18.59 -33.13
N GLU A 397 7.77 -19.48 -32.86
CA GLU A 397 6.65 -19.20 -31.95
C GLU A 397 7.19 -18.95 -30.53
N ILE A 398 6.78 -17.85 -29.92
CA ILE A 398 7.12 -17.54 -28.53
C ILE A 398 6.30 -18.48 -27.64
N PRO A 399 6.94 -19.34 -26.82
CA PRO A 399 6.23 -20.30 -25.99
C PRO A 399 5.26 -19.57 -25.04
N ASP A 400 4.04 -20.10 -24.90
CA ASP A 400 3.00 -19.59 -24.01
C ASP A 400 2.50 -18.16 -24.28
N LEU A 401 2.89 -17.52 -25.40
CA LEU A 401 2.41 -16.19 -25.81
C LEU A 401 1.36 -16.30 -26.92
N PHE A 402 0.14 -15.85 -26.64
CA PHE A 402 -0.96 -15.90 -27.60
C PHE A 402 -1.86 -14.67 -27.54
N VAL A 403 -2.57 -14.42 -28.65
CA VAL A 403 -3.58 -13.37 -28.76
C VAL A 403 -4.89 -13.85 -28.12
N VAL A 404 -5.41 -13.10 -27.16
CA VAL A 404 -6.65 -13.46 -26.45
C VAL A 404 -7.86 -12.77 -27.06
N GLU A 405 -7.76 -11.46 -27.27
CA GLU A 405 -8.89 -10.62 -27.66
C GLU A 405 -8.38 -9.44 -28.49
N ILE A 406 -9.06 -9.15 -29.61
CA ILE A 406 -8.72 -8.04 -30.50
C ILE A 406 -9.83 -7.00 -30.43
N ILE A 407 -9.54 -5.81 -29.88
CA ILE A 407 -10.49 -4.71 -29.69
C ILE A 407 -10.07 -3.54 -30.59
N ARG A 408 -11.02 -2.69 -31.00
CA ARG A 408 -10.83 -1.56 -31.96
C ARG A 408 -9.60 -0.65 -31.77
N SER A 409 -8.95 -0.65 -30.61
CA SER A 409 -7.75 0.16 -30.34
C SER A 409 -6.64 -0.59 -29.59
N THR A 410 -6.88 -1.86 -29.21
CA THR A 410 -5.98 -2.60 -28.34
C THR A 410 -6.02 -4.09 -28.64
N VAL A 411 -4.90 -4.76 -28.47
CA VAL A 411 -4.81 -6.22 -28.53
C VAL A 411 -4.44 -6.74 -27.15
N ARG A 412 -5.24 -7.69 -26.64
CA ARG A 412 -4.95 -8.39 -25.39
C ARG A 412 -4.16 -9.64 -25.69
N PHE A 413 -3.01 -9.76 -25.04
CA PHE A 413 -2.13 -10.92 -25.09
C PHE A 413 -2.23 -11.68 -23.77
N ARG A 414 -1.97 -12.98 -23.81
CA ARG A 414 -1.67 -13.75 -22.60
C ARG A 414 -0.30 -14.39 -22.76
N TYR A 415 0.54 -14.20 -21.75
CA TYR A 415 1.79 -14.91 -21.58
C TYR A 415 1.71 -15.71 -20.28
N GLN A 416 1.73 -17.04 -20.41
CA GLN A 416 1.48 -17.95 -19.28
C GLN A 416 0.09 -17.65 -18.64
N ASP A 417 0.05 -17.26 -17.37
CA ASP A 417 -1.20 -16.89 -16.66
C ASP A 417 -1.40 -15.37 -16.55
N THR A 418 -0.67 -14.58 -17.33
CA THR A 418 -0.69 -13.12 -17.22
C THR A 418 -1.17 -12.50 -18.53
N GLU A 419 -2.30 -11.80 -18.43
CA GLU A 419 -2.85 -11.02 -19.52
C GLU A 419 -2.29 -9.60 -19.49
N PHE A 420 -1.93 -9.08 -20.67
CA PHE A 420 -1.48 -7.71 -20.83
C PHE A 420 -2.01 -7.15 -22.16
N VAL A 421 -1.99 -5.83 -22.28
CA VAL A 421 -2.56 -5.12 -23.43
C VAL A 421 -1.47 -4.33 -24.13
N ARG A 422 -1.52 -4.29 -25.47
CA ARG A 422 -0.78 -3.33 -26.28
C ARG A 422 -1.77 -2.48 -27.07
N GLU A 423 -1.51 -1.19 -27.10
CA GLU A 423 -2.30 -0.23 -27.86
C GLU A 423 -1.82 -0.19 -29.30
N LEU A 424 -2.75 0.13 -30.22
CA LEU A 424 -2.42 0.41 -31.61
C LEU A 424 -1.41 1.58 -31.67
N GLN A 425 -0.22 1.34 -32.22
CA GLN A 425 0.73 2.42 -32.46
C GLN A 425 0.17 3.32 -33.55
N GLN A 426 -0.27 4.52 -33.16
CA GLN A 426 -0.51 5.56 -34.14
C GLN A 426 0.86 5.95 -34.71
N GLU A 427 1.14 5.57 -35.97
CA GLU A 427 2.23 6.16 -36.71
C GLU A 427 2.08 7.68 -36.56
N LYS A 428 3.01 8.31 -35.83
CA LYS A 428 3.14 9.76 -35.86
C LYS A 428 3.48 10.09 -37.31
N ALA A 429 2.45 10.42 -38.09
CA ALA A 429 2.59 10.86 -39.47
C ALA A 429 3.67 11.94 -39.50
N LYS A 430 4.83 11.59 -40.03
CA LYS A 430 5.99 12.48 -40.14
C LYS A 430 5.78 13.50 -41.23
#